data_AF-A0A0V0XF95-F1
#
_entry.id   AF-A0A0V0XF95-F1
#
_cell.length_a   1.000
_cell.length_b   1.000
_cell.length_c   1.000
_cell.angle_alpha   90.00
_cell.angle_beta   90.00
_cell.angle_gamma   90.00
#
_symmetry.space_group_name_H-M   'P 1'
#
loop_
_entity.id
_entity.type
_entity.pdbx_description
1 polymer ?
#
loop_
_entity_poly.entity_id
_entity_poly.type
_entity_poly.pdbx_seq_one_letter_code
_entity_poly.pdbx_strand_id
1 'polypeptide(L)'
;MYPFDHINTMDMHNPWAAETRRKRQTKRRIFLIALFSNLIAIVLFITLVILVNSPEWTRDDKDQNMQDQTGENQIEQRSEYGVDTVFFAYARPDADDNDRSFVLELSGASLPLGLGSFTGLYYLNDTHHGWMMRAYAQLIERVAQLLRKQMLNLDHAHPLVINRTEIDLMIEFEQNLARAVVSATDDNDAEYRWSLQTLQEKIPNFDWLAMLEALLQPDVLQRIVSTTESEDGDGHLRVKPTFLANVTQLLQQTNNRTVNNYLVWRLVKQSLPFLGQEYRDALRQFDRATRLRRQSVKDEEDRWRECVALINHNDHLPGLGYASGRLYAEHAFDDDEQADAEWLTEELRHSYQESVGRLRWMDPKQRHAAIDKLTSMRRYVGYPNWIRNDQRLETYYERLEFDDDHDGAFEVHFKLRSWAVRENMRSLLSGAERLDQFVSSPDATEPWYDRQLNMLTIPIGQLQPPFYRSDFPRAVTFGALGSALALSLIHISLLNCRLHGSETAKYDDHCFPSN
;
A
#
# COMPACT_ATOMS: atom_id res chain seq x y z
N MET A 1 5.00 24.94 31.57
CA MET A 1 4.80 24.56 32.98
C MET A 1 3.50 25.20 33.46
N TYR A 2 2.39 24.50 33.28
CA TYR A 2 1.02 24.76 33.77
C TYR A 2 0.19 23.48 33.44
N PRO A 3 -0.89 23.15 34.16
CA PRO A 3 -0.95 21.93 34.94
C PRO A 3 -2.15 21.05 34.52
N PHE A 4 -1.91 19.76 34.29
CA PHE A 4 -2.96 18.76 34.27
C PHE A 4 -3.11 18.21 35.68
N ASP A 5 -3.95 18.83 36.51
CA ASP A 5 -4.52 18.15 37.67
C ASP A 5 -5.84 18.82 38.07
N HIS A 6 -6.83 17.96 38.33
CA HIS A 6 -8.23 18.19 38.71
C HIS A 6 -9.25 17.99 37.59
N ILE A 7 -9.78 16.76 37.51
CA ILE A 7 -11.21 16.46 37.75
C ILE A 7 -11.28 14.97 38.12
N ASN A 8 -11.46 14.71 39.41
CA ASN A 8 -11.96 13.44 39.94
C ASN A 8 -13.10 13.85 40.87
N THR A 9 -14.32 13.43 40.54
CA THR A 9 -15.39 12.89 41.41
C THR A 9 -16.76 13.21 40.83
N MET A 10 -17.34 12.28 40.08
CA MET A 10 -18.72 11.77 40.25
C MET A 10 -19.01 10.68 39.20
N ASP A 11 -19.92 9.77 39.54
CA ASP A 11 -20.33 8.56 38.82
C ASP A 11 -19.42 7.32 38.91
N MET A 12 -19.25 6.85 40.15
CA MET A 12 -18.99 5.43 40.42
C MET A 12 -20.33 4.68 40.43
N HIS A 13 -20.70 4.06 39.30
CA HIS A 13 -21.52 2.83 39.15
C HIS A 13 -22.16 2.76 37.76
N ASN A 14 -21.34 2.58 36.71
CA ASN A 14 -21.84 2.11 35.42
C ASN A 14 -20.87 1.05 34.84
N PRO A 15 -21.26 -0.23 34.76
CA PRO A 15 -20.45 -1.30 34.14
C PRO A 15 -20.08 -1.01 32.68
N TRP A 16 -20.89 -0.21 31.98
CA TRP A 16 -20.67 0.13 30.57
C TRP A 16 -19.51 1.11 30.37
N ALA A 17 -19.25 1.99 31.35
CA ALA A 17 -18.12 2.94 31.30
C ALA A 17 -16.75 2.27 31.54
N ALA A 18 -16.73 1.06 32.12
CA ALA A 18 -15.51 0.29 32.34
C ALA A 18 -15.02 -0.41 31.06
N GLU A 19 -15.94 -0.90 30.22
CA GLU A 19 -15.65 -1.52 28.92
C GLU A 19 -15.08 -0.48 27.93
N THR A 20 -15.69 0.71 27.88
CA THR A 20 -15.21 1.83 27.04
C THR A 20 -13.85 2.37 27.52
N ARG A 21 -13.57 2.32 28.84
CA ARG A 21 -12.25 2.66 29.40
C ARG A 21 -11.18 1.61 29.08
N ARG A 22 -11.50 0.32 29.11
CA ARG A 22 -10.60 -0.77 28.66
C ARG A 22 -10.23 -0.62 27.18
N LYS A 23 -11.21 -0.31 26.33
CA LYS A 23 -11.02 -0.15 24.87
C LYS A 23 -10.27 1.14 24.48
N ARG A 24 -10.44 2.24 25.23
CA ARG A 24 -9.57 3.43 25.13
C ARG A 24 -8.15 3.17 25.63
N GLN A 25 -7.97 2.23 26.58
CA GLN A 25 -6.66 1.80 27.06
C GLN A 25 -5.90 0.95 26.03
N THR A 26 -6.53 0.03 25.31
CA THR A 26 -5.88 -0.74 24.22
C THR A 26 -5.27 0.18 23.15
N LYS A 27 -5.99 1.24 22.76
CA LYS A 27 -5.52 2.24 21.78
C LYS A 27 -4.36 3.12 22.30
N ARG A 28 -4.39 3.53 23.57
CA ARG A 28 -3.25 4.21 24.22
C ARG A 28 -2.07 3.25 24.44
N ARG A 29 -2.33 1.97 24.64
CA ARG A 29 -1.32 0.94 24.88
C ARG A 29 -0.60 0.53 23.63
N ILE A 30 -1.25 0.38 22.48
CA ILE A 30 -0.56 0.16 21.19
C ILE A 30 0.44 1.29 20.88
N PHE A 31 0.05 2.54 21.17
CA PHE A 31 0.96 3.69 21.11
C PHE A 31 2.11 3.62 22.14
N LEU A 32 1.86 3.10 23.35
CA LEU A 32 2.89 2.88 24.38
C LEU A 32 3.79 1.66 24.09
N ILE A 33 3.27 0.63 23.44
CA ILE A 33 3.98 -0.57 22.98
C ILE A 33 4.94 -0.21 21.84
N ALA A 34 4.51 0.67 20.92
CA ALA A 34 5.37 1.26 19.90
C ALA A 34 6.55 2.07 20.49
N LEU A 35 6.38 2.62 21.70
CA LEU A 35 7.42 3.33 22.45
C LEU A 35 8.41 2.38 23.16
N PHE A 36 8.09 1.10 23.34
CA PHE A 36 8.92 0.12 24.07
C PHE A 36 8.99 -1.23 23.32
N SER A 37 9.79 -1.30 22.25
CA SER A 37 10.04 -2.53 21.50
C SER A 37 11.14 -3.39 22.16
N ASN A 38 10.83 -4.66 22.43
CA ASN A 38 11.77 -5.67 22.92
C ASN A 38 12.59 -6.27 21.77
N LEU A 39 13.92 -6.29 21.93
CA LEU A 39 14.90 -6.61 20.88
C LEU A 39 15.03 -8.11 20.53
N ILE A 40 14.56 -9.01 21.39
CA ILE A 40 15.04 -10.40 21.43
C ILE A 40 14.27 -11.32 20.47
N ALA A 41 12.96 -11.14 20.31
CA ALA A 41 12.12 -11.97 19.43
C ALA A 41 12.38 -11.69 17.94
N ILE A 42 12.55 -10.43 17.56
CA ILE A 42 12.80 -9.98 16.19
C ILE A 42 14.15 -10.49 15.69
N VAL A 43 15.16 -10.45 16.55
CA VAL A 43 16.48 -11.01 16.27
C VAL A 43 16.37 -12.51 16.08
N LEU A 44 15.71 -13.27 16.96
CA LEU A 44 15.58 -14.72 16.81
C LEU A 44 14.87 -15.11 15.52
N PHE A 45 13.85 -14.36 15.08
CA PHE A 45 13.13 -14.61 13.83
C PHE A 45 13.96 -14.32 12.58
N ILE A 46 14.59 -13.13 12.49
CA ILE A 46 15.50 -12.79 11.39
C ILE A 46 16.71 -13.73 11.39
N THR A 47 17.19 -14.12 12.56
CA THR A 47 18.27 -15.10 12.72
C THR A 47 17.81 -16.48 12.28
N LEU A 48 16.57 -16.91 12.52
CA LEU A 48 16.02 -18.17 12.00
C LEU A 48 15.94 -18.14 10.47
N VAL A 49 15.41 -17.06 9.88
CA VAL A 49 15.29 -16.89 8.42
C VAL A 49 16.67 -16.82 7.73
N ILE A 50 17.68 -16.27 8.40
CA ILE A 50 19.06 -16.25 7.90
C ILE A 50 19.82 -17.54 8.24
N LEU A 51 19.51 -18.22 9.35
CA LEU A 51 20.07 -19.53 9.74
C LEU A 51 19.57 -20.63 8.81
N VAL A 52 18.33 -20.55 8.32
CA VAL A 52 17.79 -21.36 7.22
C VAL A 52 18.62 -21.18 5.94
N ASN A 53 19.30 -20.03 5.78
CA ASN A 53 20.22 -19.75 4.67
C ASN A 53 21.71 -19.90 5.04
N SER A 54 22.02 -20.42 6.24
CA SER A 54 23.40 -20.75 6.63
C SER A 54 23.80 -22.14 6.06
N PRO A 55 25.11 -22.43 5.87
CA PRO A 55 25.60 -23.47 4.95
C PRO A 55 25.26 -24.93 5.32
N GLU A 56 24.50 -25.19 6.37
CA GLU A 56 24.28 -26.54 6.92
C GLU A 56 23.17 -27.34 6.20
N TRP A 57 22.48 -26.75 5.22
CA TRP A 57 21.62 -27.46 4.27
C TRP A 57 22.21 -27.58 2.86
N THR A 58 23.53 -27.71 2.75
CA THR A 58 24.13 -28.55 1.70
C THR A 58 23.80 -30.01 1.99
N ARG A 59 22.53 -30.39 1.88
CA ARG A 59 22.19 -31.78 1.67
C ARG A 59 22.15 -31.97 0.16
N ASP A 60 23.16 -32.65 -0.35
CA ASP A 60 23.15 -33.29 -1.67
C ASP A 60 21.90 -34.18 -1.75
N ASP A 61 20.75 -33.64 -2.10
CA ASP A 61 19.58 -34.43 -2.48
C ASP A 61 18.99 -33.80 -3.74
N LYS A 62 19.17 -34.54 -4.84
CA LYS A 62 18.75 -34.21 -6.20
C LYS A 62 17.23 -34.26 -6.41
N ASP A 63 16.42 -34.28 -5.36
CA ASP A 63 14.99 -34.55 -5.48
C ASP A 63 14.18 -33.61 -4.58
N GLN A 64 13.80 -32.44 -5.13
CA GLN A 64 12.47 -31.80 -5.03
C GLN A 64 12.55 -30.35 -5.55
N ASN A 65 11.47 -29.92 -6.20
CA ASN A 65 11.42 -28.73 -7.05
C ASN A 65 11.44 -27.43 -6.22
N MET A 66 12.62 -26.87 -5.92
CA MET A 66 12.79 -25.61 -5.14
C MET A 66 12.08 -24.35 -5.71
N GLN A 67 11.48 -24.44 -6.90
CA GLN A 67 10.59 -23.42 -7.44
C GLN A 67 9.30 -23.30 -6.62
N ASP A 68 8.80 -24.43 -6.13
CA ASP A 68 7.65 -24.50 -5.22
C ASP A 68 7.98 -23.71 -3.94
N GLN A 69 9.19 -23.88 -3.39
CA GLN A 69 9.66 -23.18 -2.19
C GLN A 69 9.83 -21.66 -2.39
N THR A 70 10.13 -21.18 -3.60
CA THR A 70 10.29 -19.73 -3.86
C THR A 70 8.94 -19.03 -3.95
N GLY A 71 7.96 -19.68 -4.58
CA GLY A 71 6.56 -19.29 -4.53
C GLY A 71 6.05 -19.33 -3.09
N GLU A 72 6.19 -20.46 -2.40
CA GLU A 72 5.78 -20.66 -1.01
C GLU A 72 6.36 -19.59 -0.06
N ASN A 73 7.67 -19.31 -0.13
CA ASN A 73 8.32 -18.30 0.70
C ASN A 73 7.76 -16.89 0.43
N GLN A 74 7.51 -16.53 -0.83
CA GLN A 74 6.86 -15.25 -1.14
C GLN A 74 5.44 -15.21 -0.57
N ILE A 75 4.68 -16.29 -0.75
CA ILE A 75 3.28 -16.31 -0.37
C ILE A 75 3.15 -16.25 1.15
N GLU A 76 3.98 -17.00 1.88
CA GLU A 76 4.12 -16.88 3.34
C GLU A 76 4.51 -15.46 3.76
N GLN A 77 5.48 -14.83 3.09
CA GLN A 77 5.85 -13.44 3.39
C GLN A 77 4.69 -12.46 3.20
N ARG A 78 3.88 -12.68 2.17
CA ARG A 78 2.74 -11.83 1.87
C ARG A 78 1.56 -12.10 2.80
N SER A 79 1.25 -13.36 3.09
CA SER A 79 0.11 -13.75 3.93
C SER A 79 0.38 -13.45 5.40
N GLU A 80 1.59 -13.72 5.90
CA GLU A 80 1.95 -13.53 7.31
C GLU A 80 2.47 -12.13 7.63
N TYR A 81 3.22 -11.51 6.70
CA TYR A 81 3.89 -10.22 6.95
C TYR A 81 3.40 -9.09 6.05
N GLY A 82 2.53 -9.36 5.07
CA GLY A 82 2.04 -8.34 4.14
C GLY A 82 3.16 -7.66 3.33
N VAL A 83 4.23 -8.39 3.02
CA VAL A 83 5.36 -7.87 2.23
C VAL A 83 5.25 -8.34 0.78
N ASP A 84 5.03 -7.40 -0.13
CA ASP A 84 5.14 -7.66 -1.58
C ASP A 84 6.61 -7.79 -2.00
N THR A 85 6.93 -8.78 -2.83
CA THR A 85 8.31 -9.09 -3.25
C THR A 85 8.50 -9.15 -4.76
N VAL A 86 7.89 -10.12 -5.46
CA VAL A 86 8.05 -10.32 -6.92
C VAL A 86 6.75 -10.22 -7.72
N PHE A 87 5.58 -10.39 -7.07
CA PHE A 87 4.26 -10.16 -7.68
C PHE A 87 3.44 -9.17 -6.85
N PHE A 88 2.69 -8.32 -7.54
CA PHE A 88 1.63 -7.51 -6.95
C PHE A 88 0.28 -8.16 -7.26
N ALA A 89 -0.38 -8.68 -6.23
CA ALA A 89 -1.67 -9.36 -6.31
C ALA A 89 -2.71 -8.65 -5.42
N TYR A 90 -3.66 -7.92 -5.98
CA TYR A 90 -4.59 -7.09 -5.18
C TYR A 90 -6.00 -7.10 -5.73
N ALA A 91 -6.99 -7.07 -4.84
CA ALA A 91 -8.37 -6.82 -5.23
C ALA A 91 -8.51 -5.35 -5.63
N ARG A 92 -8.95 -5.11 -6.87
CA ARG A 92 -9.23 -3.79 -7.43
C ARG A 92 -10.69 -3.69 -7.86
N PRO A 93 -11.30 -2.50 -7.76
CA PRO A 93 -12.59 -2.25 -8.38
C PRO A 93 -12.52 -2.59 -9.87
N ASP A 94 -13.52 -3.33 -10.34
CA ASP A 94 -13.67 -3.61 -11.75
C ASP A 94 -14.24 -2.37 -12.46
N ALA A 95 -13.46 -1.82 -13.39
CA ALA A 95 -13.83 -0.60 -14.11
C ALA A 95 -14.84 -0.87 -15.23
N ASP A 96 -14.92 -2.10 -15.77
CA ASP A 96 -15.84 -2.42 -16.86
C ASP A 96 -17.16 -3.04 -16.38
N ASP A 97 -17.33 -3.17 -15.06
CA ASP A 97 -18.52 -3.70 -14.42
C ASP A 97 -19.30 -2.61 -13.66
N ASN A 98 -20.57 -2.43 -14.06
CA ASN A 98 -21.48 -1.47 -13.43
C ASN A 98 -21.95 -1.92 -12.03
N ASP A 99 -21.77 -3.20 -11.69
CA ASP A 99 -22.18 -3.79 -10.41
C ASP A 99 -21.15 -3.54 -9.30
N ARG A 100 -20.08 -2.78 -9.60
CA ARG A 100 -19.05 -2.35 -8.62
C ARG A 100 -18.35 -3.56 -7.98
N SER A 101 -18.15 -4.61 -8.78
CA SER A 101 -17.45 -5.80 -8.35
C SER A 101 -15.94 -5.55 -8.24
N PHE A 102 -15.23 -6.52 -7.70
CA PHE A 102 -13.78 -6.50 -7.58
C PHE A 102 -13.20 -7.66 -8.40
N VAL A 103 -12.07 -7.38 -9.06
CA VAL A 103 -11.23 -8.37 -9.74
C VAL A 103 -9.89 -8.47 -9.05
N LEU A 104 -9.27 -9.65 -9.10
CA LEU A 104 -7.92 -9.84 -8.61
C LEU A 104 -6.93 -9.41 -9.68
N GLU A 105 -6.24 -8.30 -9.45
CA GLU A 105 -5.18 -7.81 -10.31
C GLU A 105 -3.88 -8.56 -10.02
N LEU A 106 -3.26 -9.14 -11.05
CA LEU A 106 -1.91 -9.70 -11.01
C LEU A 106 -1.01 -8.88 -11.96
N SER A 107 -0.19 -7.99 -11.41
CA SER A 107 0.63 -7.06 -12.20
C SER A 107 1.94 -6.68 -11.51
N GLY A 108 2.69 -5.78 -12.16
CA GLY A 108 3.86 -5.10 -11.58
C GLY A 108 3.63 -3.61 -11.34
N ALA A 109 2.46 -3.08 -11.71
CA ALA A 109 2.20 -1.63 -11.82
C ALA A 109 2.27 -0.89 -10.47
N SER A 110 2.02 -1.60 -9.37
CA SER A 110 2.13 -1.09 -8.00
C SER A 110 3.05 -1.94 -7.13
N LEU A 111 3.95 -2.73 -7.72
CA LEU A 111 4.91 -3.54 -6.96
C LEU A 111 5.96 -2.61 -6.35
N PRO A 112 6.01 -2.44 -5.01
CA PRO A 112 7.09 -1.70 -4.40
C PRO A 112 8.38 -2.51 -4.58
N LEU A 113 9.40 -1.89 -5.16
CA LEU A 113 10.76 -2.44 -5.17
C LEU A 113 11.53 -1.98 -3.91
N GLY A 114 12.71 -2.52 -3.67
CA GLY A 114 13.47 -2.42 -2.43
C GLY A 114 13.95 -1.02 -2.04
N LEU A 115 14.07 -0.07 -2.97
CA LEU A 115 14.21 1.36 -2.69
C LEU A 115 12.93 2.00 -2.10
N GLY A 116 11.80 1.29 -2.09
CA GLY A 116 10.49 1.84 -1.70
C GLY A 116 9.84 2.69 -2.79
N SER A 117 10.24 2.51 -4.05
CA SER A 117 9.69 3.23 -5.19
C SER A 117 8.95 2.29 -6.13
N PHE A 118 7.82 2.78 -6.66
CA PHE A 118 7.01 2.12 -7.69
C PHE A 118 7.52 2.37 -9.11
N THR A 119 8.61 3.14 -9.28
CA THR A 119 9.23 3.35 -10.60
C THR A 119 10.51 2.55 -10.77
N GLY A 120 10.65 1.88 -11.92
CA GLY A 120 11.89 1.23 -12.31
C GLY A 120 13.02 2.21 -12.64
N LEU A 121 12.74 3.51 -12.85
CA LEU A 121 13.72 4.49 -13.30
C LEU A 121 14.92 4.64 -12.35
N TYR A 122 14.70 4.57 -11.03
CA TYR A 122 15.78 4.67 -10.05
C TYR A 122 16.73 3.47 -10.07
N TYR A 123 16.26 2.31 -10.52
CA TYR A 123 17.04 1.08 -10.62
C TYR A 123 17.85 1.00 -11.91
N LEU A 124 17.32 1.57 -13.00
CA LEU A 124 17.81 1.34 -14.36
C LEU A 124 18.66 2.48 -14.93
N ASN A 125 18.47 3.71 -14.45
CA ASN A 125 19.19 4.87 -14.97
C ASN A 125 20.40 5.23 -14.08
N ASP A 126 21.51 4.52 -14.28
CA ASP A 126 22.73 4.72 -13.49
C ASP A 126 23.30 6.15 -13.60
N THR A 127 23.19 6.78 -14.78
CA THR A 127 23.69 8.13 -15.03
C THR A 127 23.08 9.17 -14.08
N HIS A 128 21.77 9.08 -13.84
CA HIS A 128 21.05 10.04 -12.98
C HIS A 128 20.85 9.54 -11.55
N HIS A 129 20.75 8.22 -11.35
CA HIS A 129 20.31 7.61 -10.09
C HIS A 129 21.26 6.55 -9.53
N GLY A 130 22.42 6.31 -10.14
CA GLY A 130 23.40 5.32 -9.67
C GLY A 130 23.86 5.53 -8.22
N TRP A 131 23.80 6.77 -7.73
CA TRP A 131 24.09 7.09 -6.33
C TRP A 131 23.07 6.49 -5.35
N MET A 132 21.79 6.35 -5.76
CA MET A 132 20.77 5.66 -4.96
C MET A 132 21.08 4.17 -4.86
N MET A 133 21.44 3.52 -5.97
CA MET A 133 21.81 2.11 -5.99
C MET A 133 23.07 1.81 -5.18
N ARG A 134 24.07 2.72 -5.20
CA ARG A 134 25.24 2.62 -4.33
C ARG A 134 24.89 2.73 -2.86
N ALA A 135 24.01 3.66 -2.48
CA ALA A 135 23.54 3.79 -1.10
C ALA A 135 22.75 2.55 -0.65
N TYR A 136 21.96 1.97 -1.55
CA TYR A 136 21.20 0.76 -1.30
C TYR A 136 22.09 -0.47 -1.09
N ALA A 137 23.11 -0.66 -1.93
CA ALA A 137 24.12 -1.70 -1.73
C ALA A 137 24.84 -1.55 -0.38
N GLN A 138 25.18 -0.31 0.01
CA GLN A 138 25.79 -0.02 1.31
C GLN A 138 24.87 -0.37 2.48
N LEU A 139 23.56 -0.11 2.35
CA LEU A 139 22.59 -0.50 3.36
C LEU A 139 22.55 -2.02 3.54
N ILE A 140 22.43 -2.77 2.43
CA ILE A 140 22.44 -4.24 2.45
C ILE A 140 23.71 -4.76 3.11
N GLU A 141 24.87 -4.26 2.68
CA GLU A 141 26.17 -4.67 3.20
C GLU A 141 26.28 -4.39 4.70
N ARG A 142 25.87 -3.20 5.14
CA ARG A 142 25.92 -2.82 6.55
C ARG A 142 25.02 -3.71 7.40
N VAL A 143 23.79 -3.96 6.97
CA VAL A 143 22.84 -4.81 7.69
C VAL A 143 23.33 -6.26 7.73
N ALA A 144 23.86 -6.80 6.63
CA ALA A 144 24.45 -8.13 6.59
C ALA A 144 25.64 -8.28 7.56
N GLN A 145 26.50 -7.26 7.68
CA GLN A 145 27.57 -7.23 8.67
C GLN A 145 27.03 -7.29 10.10
N LEU A 146 26.01 -6.48 10.42
CA LEU A 146 25.40 -6.44 11.75
C LEU A 146 24.80 -7.80 12.13
N LEU A 147 24.03 -8.41 11.23
CA LEU A 147 23.41 -9.72 11.43
C LEU A 147 24.47 -10.81 11.66
N ARG A 148 25.53 -10.81 10.86
CA ARG A 148 26.62 -11.78 11.00
C ARG A 148 27.38 -11.62 12.31
N LYS A 149 27.63 -10.40 12.78
CA LYS A 149 28.25 -10.15 14.11
C LYS A 149 27.41 -10.74 15.21
N GLN A 150 26.11 -10.49 15.14
CA GLN A 150 25.15 -10.94 16.13
C GLN A 150 25.07 -12.47 16.18
N MET A 151 25.03 -13.14 15.02
CA MET A 151 25.05 -14.60 14.92
C MET A 151 26.31 -15.24 15.51
N LEU A 152 27.46 -14.64 15.24
CA LEU A 152 28.75 -15.15 15.69
C LEU A 152 29.11 -14.69 17.11
N ASN A 153 28.22 -13.95 17.77
CA ASN A 153 28.43 -13.32 19.07
C ASN A 153 29.76 -12.54 19.14
N LEU A 154 30.08 -11.81 18.06
CA LEU A 154 31.31 -11.03 17.93
C LEU A 154 31.11 -9.59 18.38
N ASP A 155 32.17 -9.00 18.94
CA ASP A 155 32.15 -7.58 19.32
C ASP A 155 31.96 -6.66 18.11
N HIS A 156 31.29 -5.54 18.35
CA HIS A 156 30.95 -4.52 17.35
C HIS A 156 32.17 -3.98 16.58
N ALA A 157 33.35 -3.94 17.21
CA ALA A 157 34.60 -3.48 16.61
C ALA A 157 35.27 -4.50 15.66
N HIS A 158 34.81 -5.76 15.62
CA HIS A 158 35.44 -6.77 14.76
C HIS A 158 35.18 -6.48 13.27
N PRO A 159 36.21 -6.40 12.42
CA PRO A 159 36.04 -6.25 10.98
C PRO A 159 35.52 -7.57 10.38
N LEU A 160 34.43 -7.49 9.63
CA LEU A 160 33.87 -8.63 8.87
C LEU A 160 33.75 -8.22 7.41
N VAL A 161 34.28 -9.07 6.53
CA VAL A 161 34.10 -8.94 5.09
C VAL A 161 32.87 -9.75 4.69
N ILE A 162 31.86 -9.08 4.14
CA ILE A 162 30.72 -9.75 3.52
C ILE A 162 31.07 -10.03 2.05
N ASN A 163 30.61 -11.18 1.54
CA ASN A 163 30.77 -11.50 0.14
C ASN A 163 29.91 -10.55 -0.70
N ARG A 164 30.55 -9.53 -1.29
CA ARG A 164 29.87 -8.52 -2.08
C ARG A 164 29.20 -9.08 -3.33
N THR A 165 29.69 -10.20 -3.86
CA THR A 165 29.10 -10.89 -5.02
C THR A 165 27.64 -11.27 -4.78
N GLU A 166 27.27 -11.72 -3.58
CA GLU A 166 25.88 -12.08 -3.27
C GLU A 166 24.96 -10.86 -3.25
N ILE A 167 25.48 -9.73 -2.77
CA ILE A 167 24.76 -8.45 -2.75
C ILE A 167 24.58 -7.95 -4.19
N ASP A 168 25.63 -8.01 -5.01
CA ASP A 168 25.59 -7.57 -6.39
C ASP A 168 24.60 -8.42 -7.21
N LEU A 169 24.59 -9.75 -7.03
CA LEU A 169 23.62 -10.65 -7.65
C LEU A 169 22.17 -10.34 -7.25
N MET A 170 21.94 -10.02 -5.97
CA MET A 170 20.61 -9.66 -5.47
C MET A 170 20.13 -8.33 -6.06
N ILE A 171 21.03 -7.33 -6.16
CA ILE A 171 20.74 -6.05 -6.80
C ILE A 171 20.48 -6.25 -8.30
N GLU A 172 21.25 -7.08 -8.98
CA GLU A 172 21.04 -7.40 -10.40
C GLU A 172 19.68 -8.06 -10.63
N PHE A 173 19.31 -9.01 -9.77
CA PHE A 173 17.98 -9.62 -9.79
C PHE A 173 16.87 -8.58 -9.65
N GLU A 174 16.99 -7.67 -8.68
CA GLU A 174 16.02 -6.59 -8.48
C GLU A 174 15.98 -5.58 -9.65
N GLN A 175 17.12 -5.30 -10.28
CA GLN A 175 17.17 -4.50 -11.52
C GLN A 175 16.46 -5.22 -12.68
N ASN A 176 16.63 -6.53 -12.82
CA ASN A 176 15.90 -7.31 -13.82
C ASN A 176 14.39 -7.31 -13.55
N LEU A 177 13.98 -7.40 -12.29
CA LEU A 177 12.59 -7.25 -11.89
C LEU A 177 12.06 -5.84 -12.22
N ALA A 178 12.85 -4.78 -11.98
CA ALA A 178 12.51 -3.42 -12.39
C ALA A 178 12.35 -3.27 -13.91
N ARG A 179 13.18 -3.97 -14.71
CA ARG A 179 13.01 -4.04 -16.17
C ARG A 179 11.71 -4.72 -16.55
N ALA A 180 11.32 -5.80 -15.87
CA ALA A 180 10.04 -6.46 -16.11
C ALA A 180 8.87 -5.51 -15.84
N VAL A 181 8.90 -4.77 -14.72
CA VAL A 181 7.89 -3.74 -14.39
C VAL A 181 7.80 -2.67 -15.48
N VAL A 182 8.94 -2.11 -15.90
CA VAL A 182 8.98 -1.05 -16.93
C VAL A 182 8.59 -1.58 -18.31
N SER A 183 9.03 -2.77 -18.70
CA SER A 183 8.68 -3.37 -20.00
C SER A 183 7.19 -3.62 -20.16
N ALA A 184 6.48 -3.81 -19.03
CA ALA A 184 5.05 -4.02 -19.02
C ALA A 184 4.23 -2.73 -18.98
N THR A 185 4.86 -1.55 -18.91
CA THR A 185 4.11 -0.28 -19.03
C THR A 185 3.57 -0.04 -20.44
N ASP A 186 4.15 -0.74 -21.44
CA ASP A 186 3.72 -0.70 -22.84
C ASP A 186 2.79 -1.87 -23.22
N ASP A 187 2.46 -2.78 -22.28
CA ASP A 187 1.35 -3.71 -22.49
C ASP A 187 0.09 -2.87 -22.68
N ASN A 188 -0.37 -2.78 -23.94
CA ASN A 188 -1.62 -2.15 -24.30
C ASN A 188 -2.67 -2.54 -23.26
N ASP A 189 -3.42 -1.56 -22.75
CA ASP A 189 -4.48 -1.73 -21.75
C ASP A 189 -5.68 -2.57 -22.26
N ALA A 190 -5.46 -3.48 -23.20
CA ALA A 190 -6.29 -4.67 -23.31
C ALA A 190 -6.12 -5.44 -22.00
N GLU A 191 -6.94 -5.08 -21.02
CA GLU A 191 -7.02 -5.77 -19.75
C GLU A 191 -7.43 -7.21 -20.04
N TYR A 192 -6.44 -8.09 -19.95
CA TYR A 192 -6.62 -9.49 -20.17
C TYR A 192 -7.34 -10.06 -18.95
N ARG A 193 -8.67 -10.08 -19.04
CA ARG A 193 -9.51 -10.85 -18.12
C ARG A 193 -9.31 -12.32 -18.43
N TRP A 194 -8.64 -13.02 -17.54
CA TRP A 194 -8.34 -14.44 -17.70
C TRP A 194 -9.01 -15.26 -16.60
N SER A 195 -9.39 -16.48 -16.95
CA SER A 195 -9.62 -17.52 -15.96
C SER A 195 -8.27 -18.04 -15.45
N LEU A 196 -8.29 -18.75 -14.31
CA LEU A 196 -7.09 -19.45 -13.83
C LEU A 196 -6.58 -20.45 -14.89
N GLN A 197 -7.48 -21.15 -15.57
CA GLN A 197 -7.13 -22.08 -16.65
C GLN A 197 -6.38 -21.35 -17.77
N THR A 198 -6.90 -20.23 -18.28
CA THR A 198 -6.22 -19.46 -19.33
C THR A 198 -4.86 -18.95 -18.88
N LEU A 199 -4.71 -18.53 -17.61
CA LEU A 199 -3.44 -18.11 -17.04
C LEU A 199 -2.42 -19.26 -17.01
N GLN A 200 -2.84 -20.45 -16.58
CA GLN A 200 -2.00 -21.65 -16.59
C GLN A 200 -1.64 -22.11 -18.01
N GLU A 201 -2.56 -22.00 -18.98
CA GLU A 201 -2.28 -22.37 -20.37
C GLU A 201 -1.28 -21.41 -21.04
N LYS A 202 -1.44 -20.10 -20.81
CA LYS A 202 -0.60 -19.07 -21.43
C LYS A 202 0.74 -18.89 -20.72
N ILE A 203 0.81 -19.13 -19.42
CA ILE A 203 2.03 -19.04 -18.60
C ILE A 203 2.17 -20.31 -17.75
N PRO A 204 2.47 -21.47 -18.38
CA PRO A 204 2.43 -22.79 -17.73
C PRO A 204 3.58 -23.07 -16.76
N ASN A 205 4.59 -22.21 -16.78
CA ASN A 205 5.88 -22.41 -16.13
C ASN A 205 5.92 -21.96 -14.66
N PHE A 206 4.74 -21.77 -14.04
CA PHE A 206 4.58 -21.32 -12.68
C PHE A 206 3.28 -21.90 -12.08
N ASP A 207 3.33 -22.35 -10.83
CA ASP A 207 2.15 -22.91 -10.15
C ASP A 207 1.23 -21.80 -9.62
N TRP A 208 0.37 -21.31 -10.50
CA TRP A 208 -0.61 -20.27 -10.17
C TRP A 208 -1.65 -20.73 -9.16
N LEU A 209 -2.03 -22.01 -9.15
CA LEU A 209 -3.02 -22.51 -8.21
C LEU A 209 -2.44 -22.53 -6.79
N ALA A 210 -1.22 -23.08 -6.62
CA ALA A 210 -0.53 -23.04 -5.34
C ALA A 210 -0.33 -21.61 -4.83
N MET A 211 -0.01 -20.68 -5.74
CA MET A 211 0.10 -19.26 -5.40
C MET A 211 -1.22 -18.68 -4.86
N LEU A 212 -2.33 -18.94 -5.53
CA LEU A 212 -3.64 -18.45 -5.12
C LEU A 212 -4.14 -19.14 -3.84
N GLU A 213 -3.90 -20.44 -3.68
CA GLU A 213 -4.27 -21.22 -2.49
C GLU A 213 -3.62 -20.69 -1.22
N ALA A 214 -2.34 -20.31 -1.29
CA ALA A 214 -1.65 -19.79 -0.14
C ALA A 214 -1.90 -18.28 0.09
N LEU A 215 -2.31 -17.53 -0.95
CA LEU A 215 -2.62 -16.10 -0.83
C LEU A 215 -4.06 -15.83 -0.37
N LEU A 216 -5.02 -16.61 -0.85
CA LEU A 216 -6.44 -16.32 -0.71
C LEU A 216 -7.08 -17.16 0.39
N GLN A 217 -8.06 -16.57 1.09
CA GLN A 217 -8.92 -17.35 2.00
C GLN A 217 -9.78 -18.34 1.18
N PRO A 218 -10.18 -19.50 1.75
CA PRO A 218 -10.86 -20.54 1.00
C PRO A 218 -12.14 -20.09 0.28
N ASP A 219 -12.91 -19.19 0.89
CA ASP A 219 -14.11 -18.57 0.30
C ASP A 219 -13.78 -17.66 -0.88
N VAL A 220 -12.72 -16.86 -0.77
CA VAL A 220 -12.20 -16.01 -1.85
C VAL A 220 -11.64 -16.87 -3.01
N LEU A 221 -10.84 -17.88 -2.69
CA LEU A 221 -10.28 -18.81 -3.68
C LEU A 221 -11.39 -19.51 -4.46
N GLN A 222 -12.43 -19.99 -3.76
CA GLN A 222 -13.57 -20.63 -4.42
C GLN A 222 -14.22 -19.70 -5.44
N ARG A 223 -14.37 -18.41 -5.14
CA ARG A 223 -14.90 -17.43 -6.10
C ARG A 223 -14.01 -17.29 -7.33
N ILE A 224 -12.69 -17.26 -7.17
CA ILE A 224 -11.72 -17.14 -8.27
C ILE A 224 -11.65 -18.41 -9.14
N VAL A 225 -11.77 -19.59 -8.53
CA VAL A 225 -11.63 -20.89 -9.21
C VAL A 225 -12.95 -21.40 -9.82
N SER A 226 -14.10 -21.10 -9.21
CA SER A 226 -15.41 -21.66 -9.62
C SER A 226 -15.99 -21.08 -10.91
N THR A 227 -15.41 -20.01 -11.46
CA THR A 227 -15.81 -19.48 -12.77
C THR A 227 -15.23 -20.32 -13.90
N THR A 228 -15.94 -21.40 -14.25
CA THR A 228 -15.81 -22.04 -15.58
C THR A 228 -16.22 -21.04 -16.65
N GLU A 229 -15.50 -21.03 -17.78
CA GLU A 229 -15.69 -20.18 -18.95
C GLU A 229 -17.17 -19.85 -19.22
N SER A 230 -17.62 -18.66 -18.80
CA SER A 230 -18.84 -18.10 -19.37
C SER A 230 -18.52 -17.68 -20.80
N GLU A 231 -19.47 -17.87 -21.71
CA GLU A 231 -19.35 -17.44 -23.11
C GLU A 231 -19.12 -15.92 -23.26
N ASP A 232 -19.25 -15.14 -22.16
CA ASP A 232 -19.07 -13.69 -22.07
C ASP A 232 -17.70 -13.24 -21.51
N GLY A 233 -16.76 -14.15 -21.17
CA GLY A 233 -15.39 -13.75 -20.80
C GLY A 233 -15.20 -13.22 -19.37
N ASP A 234 -15.88 -13.81 -18.39
CA ASP A 234 -15.85 -13.42 -16.96
C ASP A 234 -14.61 -13.94 -16.20
N GLY A 235 -13.41 -13.67 -16.70
CA GLY A 235 -12.20 -13.88 -15.93
C GLY A 235 -12.14 -12.93 -14.71
N HIS A 236 -12.16 -13.47 -13.49
CA HIS A 236 -11.96 -12.67 -12.26
C HIS A 236 -10.50 -12.25 -12.03
N LEU A 237 -9.58 -12.68 -12.89
CA LEU A 237 -8.18 -12.25 -12.87
C LEU A 237 -7.96 -11.16 -13.93
N ARG A 238 -7.52 -9.98 -13.49
CA ARG A 238 -6.97 -8.97 -14.39
C ARG A 238 -5.45 -9.12 -14.42
N VAL A 239 -4.91 -9.54 -15.55
CA VAL A 239 -3.46 -9.82 -15.65
C VAL A 239 -2.73 -8.86 -16.58
N LYS A 240 -1.43 -8.66 -16.33
CA LYS A 240 -0.49 -8.07 -17.30
C LYS A 240 0.44 -9.18 -17.84
N PRO A 241 0.13 -9.79 -19.01
CA PRO A 241 0.79 -11.00 -19.48
C PRO A 241 2.30 -10.88 -19.65
N THR A 242 2.79 -9.77 -20.22
CA THR A 242 4.22 -9.61 -20.46
C THR A 242 4.97 -9.49 -19.14
N PHE A 243 4.40 -8.78 -18.16
CA PHE A 243 4.96 -8.73 -16.81
C PHE A 243 5.07 -10.13 -16.20
N LEU A 244 3.96 -10.88 -16.16
CA LEU A 244 3.93 -12.21 -15.54
C LEU A 244 4.86 -13.19 -16.26
N ALA A 245 4.91 -13.18 -17.59
CA ALA A 245 5.82 -14.00 -18.38
C ALA A 245 7.30 -13.65 -18.10
N ASN A 246 7.64 -12.36 -18.05
CA ASN A 246 9.00 -11.92 -17.77
C ASN A 246 9.44 -12.27 -16.34
N VAL A 247 8.57 -12.09 -15.34
CA VAL A 247 8.91 -12.41 -13.94
C VAL A 247 9.03 -13.91 -13.73
N THR A 248 8.10 -14.71 -14.23
CA THR A 248 8.20 -16.18 -14.13
C THR A 248 9.47 -16.70 -14.81
N GLN A 249 9.81 -16.18 -16.00
CA GLN A 249 11.07 -16.51 -16.67
C GLN A 249 12.30 -16.08 -15.85
N LEU A 250 12.29 -14.87 -15.27
CA LEU A 250 13.38 -14.38 -14.43
C LEU A 250 13.62 -15.28 -13.21
N LEU A 251 12.54 -15.72 -12.55
CA LEU A 251 12.61 -16.66 -11.43
C LEU A 251 13.23 -18.00 -11.85
N GLN A 252 12.89 -18.50 -13.04
CA GLN A 252 13.45 -19.76 -13.56
C GLN A 252 14.94 -19.67 -13.92
N GLN A 253 15.39 -18.50 -14.39
CA GLN A 253 16.77 -18.31 -14.85
C GLN A 253 17.74 -17.91 -13.73
N THR A 254 17.21 -17.44 -12.60
CA THR A 254 18.03 -16.97 -11.48
C THR A 254 18.32 -18.11 -10.51
N ASN A 255 19.53 -18.12 -9.94
CA ASN A 255 19.87 -19.08 -8.89
C ASN A 255 18.92 -18.91 -7.68
N ASN A 256 18.34 -20.01 -7.19
CA ASN A 256 17.40 -20.01 -6.07
C ASN A 256 17.96 -19.31 -4.82
N ARG A 257 19.27 -19.40 -4.56
CA ARG A 257 19.93 -18.71 -3.46
C ARG A 257 19.83 -17.19 -3.60
N THR A 258 20.01 -16.65 -4.80
CA THR A 258 19.87 -15.22 -5.07
C THR A 258 18.43 -14.76 -4.87
N VAL A 259 17.46 -15.55 -5.35
CA VAL A 259 16.04 -15.22 -5.16
C VAL A 259 15.66 -15.27 -3.68
N ASN A 260 16.06 -16.30 -2.94
CA ASN A 260 15.80 -16.39 -1.50
C ASN A 260 16.47 -15.23 -0.73
N ASN A 261 17.73 -14.91 -1.02
CA ASN A 261 18.40 -13.74 -0.44
C ASN A 261 17.62 -12.45 -0.68
N TYR A 262 17.08 -12.26 -1.88
CA TYR A 262 16.21 -11.14 -2.21
C TYR A 262 14.93 -11.14 -1.35
N LEU A 263 14.19 -12.25 -1.31
CA LEU A 263 12.96 -12.36 -0.51
C LEU A 263 13.22 -12.07 0.97
N VAL A 264 14.28 -12.64 1.55
CA VAL A 264 14.69 -12.38 2.93
C VAL A 264 15.06 -10.93 3.13
N TRP A 265 15.84 -10.35 2.20
CA TRP A 265 16.22 -8.95 2.27
C TRP A 265 15.00 -8.01 2.29
N ARG A 266 13.97 -8.30 1.49
CA ARG A 266 12.72 -7.52 1.48
C ARG A 266 12.06 -7.49 2.86
N LEU A 267 12.01 -8.62 3.55
CA LEU A 267 11.48 -8.71 4.91
C LEU A 267 12.41 -8.02 5.94
N VAL A 268 13.72 -8.25 5.84
CA VAL A 268 14.72 -7.64 6.73
C VAL A 268 14.65 -6.12 6.65
N LYS A 269 14.57 -5.56 5.43
CA LYS A 269 14.46 -4.11 5.23
C LYS A 269 13.22 -3.53 5.90
N GLN A 270 12.07 -4.19 5.79
CA GLN A 270 10.83 -3.79 6.49
C GLN A 270 10.96 -3.90 8.01
N SER A 271 11.83 -4.78 8.50
CA SER A 271 12.06 -4.97 9.94
C SER A 271 12.98 -3.93 10.56
N LEU A 272 13.84 -3.26 9.76
CA LEU A 272 14.88 -2.35 10.25
C LEU A 272 14.40 -1.26 11.23
N PRO A 273 13.22 -0.61 11.05
CA PRO A 273 12.72 0.39 11.98
C PRO A 273 12.52 -0.13 13.41
N PHE A 274 12.33 -1.44 13.57
CA PHE A 274 12.03 -2.10 14.85
C PHE A 274 13.25 -2.70 15.53
N LEU A 275 14.38 -2.76 14.82
CA LEU A 275 15.62 -3.35 15.31
C LEU A 275 16.41 -2.38 16.18
N GLY A 276 17.54 -2.85 16.73
CA GLY A 276 18.45 -2.06 17.55
C GLY A 276 18.96 -0.79 16.85
N GLN A 277 19.49 0.13 17.66
CA GLN A 277 19.90 1.47 17.22
C GLN A 277 20.80 1.46 15.98
N GLU A 278 21.75 0.53 15.89
CA GLU A 278 22.68 0.43 14.75
C GLU A 278 22.00 0.11 13.42
N TYR A 279 20.94 -0.71 13.44
CA TYR A 279 20.14 -1.02 12.25
C TYR A 279 19.34 0.20 11.80
N ARG A 280 18.72 0.91 12.76
CA ARG A 280 18.00 2.16 12.49
C ARG A 280 18.93 3.26 11.98
N ASP A 281 20.16 3.33 12.49
CA ASP A 281 21.18 4.26 12.01
C ASP A 281 21.60 3.97 10.56
N ALA A 282 21.76 2.69 10.21
CA ALA A 282 22.02 2.28 8.83
C ALA A 282 20.86 2.67 7.90
N LEU A 283 19.61 2.42 8.32
CA LEU A 283 18.43 2.84 7.56
C LEU A 283 18.35 4.38 7.41
N ARG A 284 18.56 5.14 8.49
CA ARG A 284 18.59 6.62 8.43
C ARG A 284 19.68 7.14 7.52
N GLN A 285 20.86 6.51 7.51
CA GLN A 285 21.94 6.88 6.61
C GLN A 285 21.53 6.66 5.15
N PHE A 286 20.90 5.53 4.85
CA PHE A 286 20.34 5.26 3.53
C PHE A 286 19.26 6.29 3.16
N ASP A 287 18.30 6.57 4.03
CA ASP A 287 17.22 7.52 3.78
C ASP A 287 17.75 8.95 3.54
N ARG A 288 18.76 9.38 4.31
CA ARG A 288 19.44 10.67 4.06
C ARG A 288 20.18 10.69 2.73
N ALA A 289 20.75 9.55 2.32
CA ALA A 289 21.43 9.45 1.06
C ALA A 289 20.44 9.52 -0.09
N THR A 290 19.27 8.86 0.01
CA THR A 290 18.26 8.66 -1.06
C THR A 290 17.20 9.75 -1.16
N ARG A 291 16.80 10.39 -0.06
CA ARG A 291 15.90 11.55 -0.10
C ARG A 291 16.63 12.71 -0.77
N LEU A 292 16.06 13.20 -1.88
CA LEU A 292 16.57 14.37 -2.60
C LEU A 292 16.93 15.46 -1.58
N ARG A 293 18.16 16.00 -1.66
CA ARG A 293 18.87 16.97 -0.78
C ARG A 293 18.09 18.21 -0.26
N ARG A 294 16.78 18.30 -0.42
CA ARG A 294 15.92 19.46 -0.14
C ARG A 294 15.15 19.39 1.18
N GLN A 295 15.09 18.26 1.87
CA GLN A 295 14.53 18.21 3.23
C GLN A 295 15.69 18.10 4.22
N SER A 296 15.97 19.20 4.91
CA SER A 296 16.71 19.17 6.17
C SER A 296 15.84 18.43 7.20
N VAL A 297 15.87 17.11 7.16
CA VAL A 297 15.23 16.29 8.19
C VAL A 297 15.99 16.58 9.46
N LYS A 298 15.32 17.16 10.47
CA LYS A 298 15.88 17.22 11.82
C LYS A 298 16.26 15.78 12.21
N ASP A 299 17.46 15.58 12.74
CA ASP A 299 18.06 14.25 12.94
C ASP A 299 17.26 13.29 13.85
N GLU A 300 16.14 13.73 14.43
CA GLU A 300 15.15 12.90 15.11
C GLU A 300 13.75 13.41 14.71
N GLU A 301 13.01 12.65 13.91
CA GLU A 301 11.56 12.73 14.02
C GLU A 301 11.19 12.23 15.42
N ASP A 302 10.38 12.98 16.16
CA ASP A 302 9.95 12.53 17.47
C ASP A 302 9.33 11.13 17.32
N ARG A 303 9.78 10.15 18.11
CA ARG A 303 9.35 8.74 18.00
C ARG A 303 7.83 8.55 17.91
N TRP A 304 7.06 9.43 18.53
CA TRP A 304 5.59 9.39 18.45
C TRP A 304 5.07 9.59 17.02
N ARG A 305 5.74 10.38 16.17
CA ARG A 305 5.37 10.59 14.76
C ARG A 305 5.57 9.34 13.94
N GLU A 306 6.70 8.66 14.13
CA GLU A 306 6.97 7.35 13.52
C GLU A 306 5.89 6.34 13.93
N CYS A 307 5.49 6.34 15.20
CA CYS A 307 4.42 5.46 15.70
C CYS A 307 3.06 5.77 15.06
N VAL A 308 2.70 7.06 14.91
CA VAL A 308 1.44 7.47 14.26
C VAL A 308 1.45 7.09 12.78
N ALA A 309 2.56 7.35 12.07
CA ALA A 309 2.71 6.96 10.68
C ALA A 309 2.56 5.45 10.50
N LEU A 310 3.16 4.65 11.39
CA LEU A 310 3.09 3.20 11.36
C LEU A 310 1.68 2.64 11.50
N ILE A 311 0.85 3.23 12.37
CA ILE A 311 -0.51 2.72 12.60
C ILE A 311 -1.50 3.18 11.53
N ASN A 312 -1.28 4.36 10.93
CA ASN A 312 -2.20 4.98 9.98
C ASN A 312 -1.87 4.68 8.51
N HIS A 313 -0.66 4.19 8.23
CA HIS A 313 -0.20 3.97 6.87
C HIS A 313 0.02 2.49 6.58
N ASN A 314 -0.79 1.95 5.68
CA ASN A 314 -0.42 0.80 4.87
C ASN A 314 -0.69 1.15 3.41
N ASP A 315 0.08 0.56 2.50
CA ASP A 315 0.12 0.90 1.07
C ASP A 315 -1.24 0.77 0.35
N HIS A 316 -2.25 0.14 0.98
CA HIS A 316 -3.51 -0.25 0.34
C HIS A 316 -4.79 -0.11 1.19
N LEU A 317 -4.66 -0.04 2.51
CA LEU A 317 -5.75 0.23 3.44
C LEU A 317 -5.23 1.16 4.53
N PRO A 318 -6.09 1.97 5.17
CA PRO A 318 -5.64 2.96 6.14
C PRO A 318 -5.10 2.37 7.45
N GLY A 319 -4.93 1.05 7.59
CA GLY A 319 -4.55 0.44 8.87
C GLY A 319 -5.54 0.83 9.98
N LEU A 320 -5.03 1.36 11.10
CA LEU A 320 -5.86 1.96 12.17
C LEU A 320 -6.31 3.39 11.88
N GLY A 321 -6.13 3.87 10.65
CA GLY A 321 -6.45 5.21 10.19
C GLY A 321 -7.90 5.62 10.36
N TYR A 322 -8.87 4.72 10.21
CA TYR A 322 -10.27 5.06 10.53
C TYR A 322 -10.48 5.25 12.03
N ALA A 323 -9.79 4.47 12.88
CA ALA A 323 -9.86 4.62 14.32
C ALA A 323 -9.20 5.92 14.80
N SER A 324 -8.03 6.29 14.27
CA SER A 324 -7.36 7.55 14.58
C SER A 324 -8.09 8.75 13.95
N GLY A 325 -8.57 8.60 12.71
CA GLY A 325 -9.39 9.58 12.00
C GLY A 325 -10.68 9.92 12.76
N ARG A 326 -11.32 8.94 13.40
CA ARG A 326 -12.45 9.22 14.31
C ARG A 326 -12.03 10.12 15.47
N LEU A 327 -10.92 9.81 16.14
CA LEU A 327 -10.42 10.62 17.26
C LEU A 327 -10.07 12.03 16.81
N TYR A 328 -9.48 12.16 15.62
CA TYR A 328 -9.18 13.46 15.01
C TYR A 328 -10.47 14.23 14.72
N ALA A 329 -11.46 13.59 14.10
CA ALA A 329 -12.76 14.19 13.79
C ALA A 329 -13.52 14.68 15.03
N GLU A 330 -13.43 13.97 16.16
CA GLU A 330 -14.04 14.40 17.43
C GLU A 330 -13.44 15.71 17.99
N HIS A 331 -12.21 16.08 17.60
CA HIS A 331 -11.52 17.25 18.14
C HIS A 331 -11.35 18.39 17.14
N ALA A 332 -11.22 18.07 15.85
CA ALA A 332 -10.75 19.01 14.84
C ALA A 332 -11.85 19.58 13.95
N PHE A 333 -13.06 19.02 13.97
CA PHE A 333 -14.06 19.32 12.95
C PHE A 333 -15.49 19.16 13.47
N ASP A 334 -16.23 20.26 13.50
CA ASP A 334 -17.65 20.23 13.85
C ASP A 334 -18.56 19.99 12.63
N ASP A 335 -19.86 19.84 12.87
CA ASP A 335 -20.83 19.52 11.82
C ASP A 335 -21.06 20.71 10.86
N ASP A 336 -20.84 21.95 11.31
CA ASP A 336 -20.98 23.15 10.48
C ASP A 336 -19.78 23.30 9.52
N GLU A 337 -18.57 23.02 10.00
CA GLU A 337 -17.35 22.97 9.18
C GLU A 337 -17.42 21.86 8.12
N GLN A 338 -18.01 20.71 8.47
CA GLN A 338 -18.29 19.64 7.52
C GLN A 338 -19.26 20.08 6.41
N ALA A 339 -20.37 20.71 6.78
CA ALA A 339 -21.34 21.20 5.80
C ALA A 339 -20.74 22.28 4.89
N ASP A 340 -19.91 23.18 5.42
CA ASP A 340 -19.24 24.22 4.64
C ASP A 340 -18.19 23.63 3.68
N ALA A 341 -17.41 22.64 4.12
CA ALA A 341 -16.45 21.96 3.26
C ALA A 341 -17.12 21.15 2.14
N GLU A 342 -18.25 20.49 2.43
CA GLU A 342 -19.08 19.81 1.42
C GLU A 342 -19.64 20.80 0.40
N TRP A 343 -20.18 21.92 0.86
CA TRP A 343 -20.66 22.99 -0.03
C TRP A 343 -19.55 23.54 -0.93
N LEU A 344 -18.38 23.85 -0.36
CA LEU A 344 -17.22 24.33 -1.13
C LEU A 344 -16.78 23.33 -2.21
N THR A 345 -16.79 22.05 -1.89
CA THR A 345 -16.44 20.98 -2.83
C THR A 345 -17.40 20.94 -4.02
N GLU A 346 -18.69 21.13 -3.75
CA GLU A 346 -19.71 21.14 -4.79
C GLU A 346 -19.62 22.38 -5.68
N GLU A 347 -19.38 23.56 -5.12
CA GLU A 347 -19.13 24.78 -5.89
C GLU A 347 -17.91 24.66 -6.81
N LEU A 348 -16.83 24.07 -6.33
CA LEU A 348 -15.62 23.82 -7.14
C LEU A 348 -15.89 22.85 -8.28
N ARG A 349 -16.65 21.79 -8.02
CA ARG A 349 -17.07 20.84 -9.05
C ARG A 349 -17.90 21.53 -10.13
N HIS A 350 -18.89 22.35 -9.73
CA HIS A 350 -19.69 23.14 -10.67
C HIS A 350 -18.84 24.10 -11.49
N SER A 351 -17.91 24.82 -10.86
CA SER A 351 -16.98 25.73 -11.56
C SER A 351 -16.10 24.98 -12.57
N TYR A 352 -15.65 23.78 -12.22
CA TYR A 352 -14.88 22.93 -13.13
C TYR A 352 -15.73 22.43 -14.31
N GLN A 353 -16.97 22.03 -14.06
CA GLN A 353 -17.92 21.65 -15.12
C GLN A 353 -18.19 22.81 -16.10
N GLU A 354 -18.40 24.03 -15.60
CA GLU A 354 -18.53 25.20 -16.45
C GLU A 354 -17.27 25.47 -17.29
N SER A 355 -16.10 25.31 -16.67
CA SER A 355 -14.81 25.50 -17.32
C SER A 355 -14.62 24.50 -18.46
N VAL A 356 -14.87 23.21 -18.21
CA VAL A 356 -14.88 22.14 -19.22
C VAL A 356 -15.90 22.44 -20.33
N GLY A 357 -17.10 22.89 -19.97
CA GLY A 357 -18.15 23.31 -20.89
C GLY A 357 -17.73 24.38 -21.90
N ARG A 358 -16.76 25.23 -21.54
CA ARG A 358 -16.25 26.34 -22.36
C ARG A 358 -14.99 26.00 -23.17
N LEU A 359 -14.39 24.83 -22.99
CA LEU A 359 -13.15 24.43 -23.66
C LEU A 359 -13.35 24.26 -25.17
N ARG A 360 -12.90 25.23 -25.96
CA ARG A 360 -13.07 25.25 -27.43
C ARG A 360 -12.26 24.18 -28.16
N TRP A 361 -11.16 23.72 -27.56
CA TRP A 361 -10.28 22.70 -28.15
C TRP A 361 -10.83 21.27 -27.99
N MET A 362 -11.85 21.08 -27.16
CA MET A 362 -12.46 19.78 -26.88
C MET A 362 -13.67 19.54 -27.78
N ASP A 363 -13.68 18.37 -28.44
CA ASP A 363 -14.80 17.95 -29.29
C ASP A 363 -16.10 17.91 -28.45
N PRO A 364 -17.26 18.30 -29.03
CA PRO A 364 -18.52 18.32 -28.29
C PRO A 364 -18.89 17.00 -27.61
N LYS A 365 -18.59 15.86 -28.25
CA LYS A 365 -18.91 14.52 -27.72
C LYS A 365 -18.06 14.21 -26.49
N GLN A 366 -16.77 14.51 -26.57
CA GLN A 366 -15.79 14.34 -25.49
C GLN A 366 -16.11 15.24 -24.31
N ARG A 367 -16.55 16.47 -24.60
CA ARG A 367 -16.97 17.44 -23.58
C ARG A 367 -18.20 16.95 -22.82
N HIS A 368 -19.18 16.38 -23.53
CA HIS A 368 -20.35 15.82 -22.88
C HIS A 368 -19.97 14.65 -21.96
N ALA A 369 -19.16 13.71 -22.44
CA ALA A 369 -18.66 12.59 -21.63
C ALA A 369 -17.89 13.05 -20.39
N ALA A 370 -17.04 14.08 -20.52
CA ALA A 370 -16.32 14.66 -19.38
C ALA A 370 -17.27 15.30 -18.35
N ILE A 371 -18.32 15.99 -18.80
CA ILE A 371 -19.33 16.57 -17.93
C ILE A 371 -20.14 15.46 -17.22
N ASP A 372 -20.51 14.40 -17.93
CA ASP A 372 -21.24 13.26 -17.37
C ASP A 372 -20.40 12.54 -16.31
N LYS A 373 -19.11 12.33 -16.56
CA LYS A 373 -18.15 11.79 -15.58
C LYS A 373 -18.03 12.67 -14.33
N LEU A 374 -17.95 13.99 -14.50
CA LEU A 374 -17.93 14.95 -13.39
C LEU A 374 -19.27 15.01 -12.63
N THR A 375 -20.39 14.72 -13.30
CA THR A 375 -21.72 14.70 -12.70
C THR A 375 -21.92 13.43 -11.87
N SER A 376 -21.46 12.28 -12.37
CA SER A 376 -21.57 10.98 -11.71
C SER A 376 -20.50 10.73 -10.64
N MET A 377 -19.50 11.60 -10.54
CA MET A 377 -18.40 11.48 -9.58
C MET A 377 -18.91 11.42 -8.13
N ARG A 378 -18.42 10.45 -7.36
CA ARG A 378 -18.68 10.39 -5.91
C ARG A 378 -17.74 11.32 -5.18
N ARG A 379 -18.22 11.88 -4.09
CA ARG A 379 -17.47 12.86 -3.29
C ARG A 379 -17.54 12.42 -1.84
N TYR A 380 -16.38 12.32 -1.21
CA TYR A 380 -16.27 12.15 0.23
C TYR A 380 -15.46 13.31 0.79
N VAL A 381 -15.98 13.97 1.81
CA VAL A 381 -15.34 15.11 2.46
C VAL A 381 -15.18 14.78 3.93
N GLY A 382 -14.02 15.09 4.50
CA GLY A 382 -13.69 14.79 5.88
C GLY A 382 -13.37 13.31 6.08
N TYR A 383 -14.39 12.54 6.49
CA TYR A 383 -14.25 11.14 6.89
C TYR A 383 -15.54 10.35 6.64
N PRO A 384 -15.49 9.00 6.57
CA PRO A 384 -16.70 8.21 6.39
C PRO A 384 -17.63 8.27 7.61
N ASN A 385 -18.92 8.57 7.40
CA ASN A 385 -19.90 8.71 8.49
C ASN A 385 -19.97 7.51 9.45
N TRP A 386 -19.70 6.30 8.94
CA TRP A 386 -19.77 5.08 9.74
C TRP A 386 -18.70 5.01 10.84
N ILE A 387 -17.59 5.75 10.74
CA ILE A 387 -16.53 5.70 11.77
C ILE A 387 -16.98 6.33 13.09
N ARG A 388 -18.00 7.22 13.08
CA ARG A 388 -18.63 7.79 14.28
C ARG A 388 -19.57 6.79 14.98
N ASN A 389 -19.97 5.71 14.30
CA ASN A 389 -20.76 4.63 14.89
C ASN A 389 -19.82 3.58 15.51
N ASP A 390 -19.86 3.44 16.84
CA ASP A 390 -19.01 2.50 17.58
C ASP A 390 -19.12 1.07 17.08
N GLN A 391 -20.34 0.57 16.87
CA GLN A 391 -20.58 -0.80 16.45
C GLN A 391 -19.99 -1.05 15.06
N ARG A 392 -20.19 -0.13 14.11
CA ARG A 392 -19.63 -0.28 12.75
C ARG A 392 -18.10 -0.21 12.76
N LEU A 393 -17.52 0.66 13.57
CA LEU A 393 -16.07 0.76 13.71
C LEU A 393 -15.47 -0.50 14.36
N GLU A 394 -16.15 -1.06 15.37
CA GLU A 394 -15.74 -2.33 15.98
C GLU A 394 -15.86 -3.50 15.00
N THR A 395 -16.97 -3.60 14.25
CA THR A 395 -17.13 -4.61 13.18
C THR A 395 -16.06 -4.50 12.11
N TYR A 396 -15.66 -3.28 11.72
CA TYR A 396 -14.60 -3.09 10.74
C TYR A 396 -13.25 -3.67 11.20
N TYR A 397 -12.93 -3.55 12.49
CA TYR A 397 -11.69 -4.04 13.07
C TYR A 397 -11.84 -5.41 13.80
N GLU A 398 -12.96 -6.11 13.65
CA GLU A 398 -13.27 -7.31 14.45
C GLU A 398 -12.27 -8.46 14.24
N ARG A 399 -11.64 -8.52 13.06
CA ARG A 399 -10.68 -9.56 12.66
C ARG A 399 -9.22 -9.17 12.93
N LEU A 400 -9.00 -8.02 13.58
CA LEU A 400 -7.69 -7.52 13.94
C LEU A 400 -7.50 -7.70 15.44
N GLU A 401 -6.70 -8.69 15.81
CA GLU A 401 -6.44 -9.06 17.19
C GLU A 401 -4.99 -8.75 17.58
N PHE A 402 -4.83 -8.16 18.76
CA PHE A 402 -3.54 -7.89 19.38
C PHE A 402 -3.48 -8.59 20.74
N ASP A 403 -2.31 -9.17 21.05
CA ASP A 403 -1.99 -9.69 22.37
C ASP A 403 -1.24 -8.62 23.15
N ASP A 404 -1.95 -7.93 24.05
CA ASP A 404 -1.40 -6.83 24.86
C ASP A 404 -0.16 -7.22 25.68
N ASP A 405 0.02 -8.51 26.01
CA ASP A 405 1.12 -8.99 26.87
C ASP A 405 2.36 -9.42 26.06
N HIS A 406 2.18 -9.77 24.78
CA HIS A 406 3.25 -10.35 23.94
C HIS A 406 3.59 -9.54 22.69
N ASP A 407 2.65 -8.75 22.16
CA ASP A 407 2.88 -7.99 20.94
C ASP A 407 3.67 -6.70 21.22
N GLY A 408 4.83 -6.57 20.57
CA GLY A 408 5.60 -5.35 20.47
C GLY A 408 5.24 -4.52 19.24
N ALA A 409 5.98 -3.44 19.03
CA ALA A 409 5.84 -2.57 17.84
C ALA A 409 5.96 -3.34 16.51
N PHE A 410 6.84 -4.35 16.50
CA PHE A 410 7.11 -5.20 15.33
C PHE A 410 5.92 -6.10 15.02
N GLU A 411 5.43 -6.82 16.01
CA GLU A 411 4.29 -7.73 15.89
C GLU A 411 3.03 -6.97 15.46
N VAL A 412 2.76 -5.82 16.09
CA VAL A 412 1.65 -4.94 15.70
C VAL A 412 1.75 -4.50 14.24
N HIS A 413 2.93 -4.10 13.79
CA HIS A 413 3.13 -3.65 12.40
C HIS A 413 2.83 -4.76 11.40
N PHE A 414 3.40 -5.95 11.59
CA PHE A 414 3.21 -7.06 10.66
C PHE A 414 1.80 -7.64 10.71
N LYS A 415 1.17 -7.70 11.89
CA LYS A 415 -0.26 -8.04 12.03
C LYS A 415 -1.15 -7.06 11.28
N LEU A 416 -0.88 -5.75 11.36
CA LEU A 416 -1.61 -4.74 10.60
C LEU A 416 -1.44 -4.89 9.08
N ARG A 417 -0.21 -5.10 8.60
CA ARG A 417 0.06 -5.32 7.17
C ARG A 417 -0.65 -6.56 6.64
N SER A 418 -0.50 -7.67 7.35
CA SER A 418 -1.13 -8.95 7.02
C SER A 418 -2.66 -8.88 7.05
N TRP A 419 -3.23 -8.24 8.08
CA TRP A 419 -4.66 -7.95 8.15
C TRP A 419 -5.12 -7.11 6.95
N ALA A 420 -4.36 -6.08 6.56
CA ALA A 420 -4.71 -5.23 5.43
C ALA A 420 -4.73 -6.00 4.10
N VAL A 421 -3.77 -6.90 3.87
CA VAL A 421 -3.76 -7.78 2.70
C VAL A 421 -5.01 -8.67 2.70
N ARG A 422 -5.33 -9.31 3.83
CA ARG A 422 -6.50 -10.19 3.94
C ARG A 422 -7.80 -9.43 3.71
N GLU A 423 -7.97 -8.26 4.31
CA GLU A 423 -9.20 -7.47 4.19
C GLU A 423 -9.36 -6.90 2.77
N ASN A 424 -8.25 -6.53 2.11
CA ASN A 424 -8.30 -6.21 0.68
C ASN A 424 -8.81 -7.42 -0.13
N MET A 425 -8.27 -8.63 0.07
CA MET A 425 -8.72 -9.82 -0.65
C MET A 425 -10.18 -10.17 -0.39
N ARG A 426 -10.71 -9.94 0.82
CA ARG A 426 -12.13 -10.10 1.12
C ARG A 426 -13.02 -9.19 0.28
N SER A 427 -12.50 -8.09 -0.27
CA SER A 427 -13.25 -7.20 -1.15
C SER A 427 -13.71 -7.90 -2.43
N LEU A 428 -13.05 -9.01 -2.81
CA LEU A 428 -13.50 -9.88 -3.92
C LEU A 428 -14.85 -10.53 -3.63
N LEU A 429 -15.22 -10.73 -2.37
CA LEU A 429 -16.51 -11.28 -1.94
C LEU A 429 -17.59 -10.21 -1.76
N SER A 430 -17.18 -8.95 -1.58
CA SER A 430 -18.11 -7.85 -1.35
C SER A 430 -18.75 -7.36 -2.65
N GLY A 431 -20.05 -7.09 -2.62
CA GLY A 431 -20.71 -6.27 -3.62
C GLY A 431 -20.47 -4.77 -3.40
N ALA A 432 -21.30 -3.94 -4.01
CA ALA A 432 -21.21 -2.47 -4.05
C ALA A 432 -21.05 -1.70 -2.72
N GLU A 433 -21.31 -2.30 -1.55
CA GLU A 433 -21.19 -1.64 -0.24
C GLU A 433 -19.95 -2.11 0.52
N ARG A 434 -18.89 -1.29 0.41
CA ARG A 434 -17.67 -1.39 1.22
C ARG A 434 -17.71 -0.41 2.38
N LEU A 435 -17.22 -0.84 3.55
CA LEU A 435 -16.97 0.05 4.68
C LEU A 435 -15.65 0.81 4.48
N ASP A 436 -14.66 0.22 3.81
CA ASP A 436 -13.38 0.82 3.46
C ASP A 436 -13.46 1.72 2.22
N GLN A 437 -14.21 2.82 2.37
CA GLN A 437 -14.48 3.80 1.31
C GLN A 437 -13.23 4.62 0.92
N PHE A 438 -12.27 4.77 1.82
CA PHE A 438 -11.07 5.59 1.60
C PHE A 438 -9.86 4.69 1.35
N VAL A 439 -9.06 5.03 0.35
CA VAL A 439 -7.79 4.34 0.03
C VAL A 439 -6.65 4.75 0.97
N SER A 440 -6.85 5.79 1.78
CA SER A 440 -5.90 6.29 2.78
C SER A 440 -6.63 6.76 4.03
N SER A 441 -5.86 7.09 5.06
CA SER A 441 -6.41 7.48 6.35
C SER A 441 -7.09 8.85 6.28
N PRO A 442 -8.20 9.09 7.01
CA PRO A 442 -8.85 10.40 7.05
C PRO A 442 -7.95 11.54 7.55
N ASP A 443 -6.91 11.26 8.33
CA ASP A 443 -5.94 12.27 8.79
C ASP A 443 -4.86 12.63 7.75
N ALA A 444 -4.94 12.04 6.54
CA ALA A 444 -4.11 12.44 5.42
C ALA A 444 -4.29 13.92 5.07
N THR A 445 -3.23 14.53 4.55
CA THR A 445 -3.14 15.98 4.32
C THR A 445 -3.09 16.35 2.84
N GLU A 446 -3.60 15.46 1.97
CA GLU A 446 -3.73 15.71 0.54
C GLU A 446 -5.02 15.05 0.01
N PRO A 447 -5.79 15.71 -0.87
CA PRO A 447 -6.93 15.11 -1.54
C PRO A 447 -6.50 14.13 -2.64
N TRP A 448 -7.29 13.06 -2.85
CA TRP A 448 -7.03 12.08 -3.90
C TRP A 448 -8.26 11.80 -4.76
N TYR A 449 -8.01 11.41 -6.00
CA TYR A 449 -9.02 10.94 -6.94
C TYR A 449 -8.77 9.49 -7.31
N ASP A 450 -9.74 8.63 -7.02
CA ASP A 450 -9.74 7.25 -7.49
C ASP A 450 -10.44 7.18 -8.85
N ARG A 451 -9.67 6.79 -9.88
CA ARG A 451 -10.15 6.71 -11.27
C ARG A 451 -11.12 5.55 -11.47
N GLN A 452 -10.87 4.41 -10.85
CA GLN A 452 -11.68 3.19 -11.04
C GLN A 452 -13.05 3.36 -10.40
N LEU A 453 -13.11 4.06 -9.25
CA LEU A 453 -14.35 4.34 -8.55
C LEU A 453 -15.03 5.65 -8.94
N ASN A 454 -14.40 6.44 -9.82
CA ASN A 454 -14.78 7.82 -10.12
C ASN A 454 -15.10 8.61 -8.84
N MET A 455 -14.15 8.65 -7.91
CA MET A 455 -14.36 9.11 -6.54
C MET A 455 -13.31 10.14 -6.13
N LEU A 456 -13.77 11.34 -5.78
CA LEU A 456 -12.94 12.36 -5.14
C LEU A 456 -13.07 12.24 -3.63
N THR A 457 -11.94 12.18 -2.93
CA THR A 457 -11.92 12.21 -1.46
C THR A 457 -11.06 13.36 -0.97
N ILE A 458 -11.62 14.12 -0.03
CA ILE A 458 -10.96 15.22 0.66
C ILE A 458 -10.85 14.81 2.12
N PRO A 459 -9.69 14.35 2.59
CA PRO A 459 -9.53 13.92 3.97
C PRO A 459 -9.69 15.09 4.94
N ILE A 460 -10.14 14.80 6.16
CA ILE A 460 -10.26 15.80 7.24
C ILE A 460 -8.90 16.45 7.57
N GLY A 461 -7.79 15.73 7.39
CA GLY A 461 -6.45 16.31 7.54
C GLY A 461 -6.10 17.39 6.51
N GLN A 462 -6.77 17.47 5.36
CA GLN A 462 -6.62 18.58 4.41
C GLN A 462 -7.38 19.84 4.85
N LEU A 463 -8.44 19.68 5.66
CA LEU A 463 -9.38 20.74 6.05
C LEU A 463 -8.87 21.52 7.26
N GLN A 464 -7.64 22.04 7.16
CA GLN A 464 -6.99 22.84 8.18
C GLN A 464 -6.14 23.96 7.55
N PRO A 465 -5.67 24.96 8.32
CA PRO A 465 -4.73 25.96 7.81
C PRO A 465 -3.48 25.34 7.19
N PRO A 466 -2.96 25.90 6.09
CA PRO A 466 -3.39 27.13 5.43
C PRO A 466 -4.54 26.97 4.42
N PHE A 467 -5.11 25.76 4.28
CA PHE A 467 -6.08 25.46 3.22
C PHE A 467 -7.50 25.87 3.57
N TYR A 468 -7.92 25.61 4.81
CA TYR A 468 -9.29 25.81 5.24
C TYR A 468 -9.38 26.23 6.70
N ARG A 469 -10.25 27.20 6.97
CA ARG A 469 -10.94 27.48 8.24
C ARG A 469 -12.27 28.13 7.91
N SER A 470 -13.28 27.90 8.74
CA SER A 470 -14.62 28.51 8.60
C SER A 470 -14.59 30.05 8.63
N ASP A 471 -13.63 30.66 9.33
CA ASP A 471 -13.47 32.11 9.45
C ASP A 471 -12.56 32.74 8.39
N PHE A 472 -12.03 31.97 7.44
CA PHE A 472 -11.21 32.51 6.37
C PHE A 472 -12.04 33.28 5.34
N PRO A 473 -11.49 34.38 4.78
CA PRO A 473 -12.09 35.01 3.62
C PRO A 473 -12.22 33.99 2.49
N ARG A 474 -13.39 33.92 1.83
CA ARG A 474 -13.63 32.94 0.76
C ARG A 474 -12.54 32.92 -0.31
N ALA A 475 -11.97 34.08 -0.64
CA ALA A 475 -10.86 34.18 -1.59
C ALA A 475 -9.62 33.36 -1.16
N VAL A 476 -9.31 33.29 0.13
CA VAL A 476 -8.20 32.47 0.67
C VAL A 476 -8.55 30.99 0.55
N THR A 477 -9.75 30.60 0.96
CA THR A 477 -10.20 29.20 0.88
C THR A 477 -10.25 28.70 -0.56
N PHE A 478 -10.80 29.47 -1.50
CA PHE A 478 -10.78 29.14 -2.93
C PHE A 478 -9.35 29.14 -3.49
N GLY A 479 -8.49 30.05 -3.06
CA GLY A 479 -7.10 30.10 -3.50
C GLY A 479 -6.28 28.91 -3.02
N ALA A 480 -6.46 28.47 -1.77
CA ALA A 480 -5.68 27.40 -1.17
C ALA A 480 -6.34 26.02 -1.37
N LEU A 481 -7.49 25.76 -0.72
CA LEU A 481 -8.22 24.50 -0.86
C LEU A 481 -8.68 24.31 -2.31
N GLY A 482 -9.23 25.34 -2.95
CA GLY A 482 -9.69 25.22 -4.34
C GLY A 482 -8.58 24.85 -5.33
N SER A 483 -7.37 25.38 -5.17
CA SER A 483 -6.21 25.00 -6.00
C SER A 483 -5.75 23.56 -5.74
N ALA A 484 -5.76 23.11 -4.48
CA ALA A 484 -5.43 21.72 -4.13
C ALA A 484 -6.44 20.74 -4.75
N LEU A 485 -7.73 21.06 -4.68
CA LEU A 485 -8.79 20.24 -5.29
C LEU A 485 -8.75 20.27 -6.81
N ALA A 486 -8.42 21.40 -7.43
CA ALA A 486 -8.27 21.50 -8.87
C ALA A 486 -7.19 20.53 -9.39
N LEU A 487 -6.09 20.34 -8.67
CA LEU A 487 -5.06 19.36 -9.03
C LEU A 487 -5.64 17.93 -9.06
N SER A 488 -6.41 17.54 -8.04
CA SER A 488 -7.10 16.24 -8.01
C SER A 488 -8.14 16.10 -9.12
N LEU A 489 -8.89 17.17 -9.43
CA LEU A 489 -9.89 17.18 -10.51
C LEU A 489 -9.27 17.12 -11.91
N ILE A 490 -8.06 17.64 -12.10
CA ILE A 490 -7.35 17.54 -13.38
C ILE A 490 -7.07 16.08 -13.76
N HIS A 491 -6.81 15.20 -12.78
CA HIS A 491 -6.64 13.76 -13.01
C HIS A 491 -7.88 13.08 -13.61
N ILE A 492 -9.07 13.68 -13.46
CA ILE A 492 -10.33 13.20 -14.08
C ILE A 492 -10.26 13.32 -15.60
N SER A 493 -9.64 14.40 -16.08
CA SER A 493 -9.65 14.81 -17.49
C SER A 493 -8.41 14.40 -18.30
N LEU A 494 -7.30 14.03 -17.65
CA LEU A 494 -6.00 13.86 -18.34
C LEU A 494 -5.60 12.41 -18.65
N LEU A 495 -6.25 11.38 -18.09
CA LEU A 495 -5.81 9.99 -18.31
C LEU A 495 -6.99 9.02 -18.53
N ASN A 496 -7.33 8.83 -19.81
CA ASN A 496 -7.67 7.55 -20.46
C ASN A 496 -8.05 7.81 -21.93
N CYS A 497 -7.06 7.91 -22.81
CA CYS A 497 -7.30 8.08 -24.24
C CYS A 497 -6.30 7.26 -25.04
N ARG A 498 -6.57 5.97 -25.27
CA ARG A 498 -5.95 5.21 -26.36
C ARG A 498 -6.97 4.27 -27.01
N LEU A 499 -6.92 4.25 -28.33
CA LEU A 499 -7.88 3.68 -29.28
C LEU A 499 -8.11 2.17 -29.09
N HIS A 500 -9.35 1.75 -28.88
CA HIS A 500 -9.80 0.42 -29.28
C HIS A 500 -11.10 0.52 -30.08
N GLY A 501 -11.11 -0.08 -31.27
CA GLY A 501 -12.31 -0.22 -32.09
C GLY A 501 -13.06 -1.48 -31.72
N SER A 502 -14.18 -1.37 -31.02
CA SER A 502 -15.22 -2.40 -31.04
C SER A 502 -16.58 -1.77 -30.74
N GLU A 503 -17.56 -2.03 -31.62
CA GLU A 503 -18.87 -1.38 -31.73
C GLU A 503 -19.89 -1.70 -30.62
N THR A 504 -19.47 -2.03 -29.40
CA THR A 504 -20.39 -2.33 -28.30
C THR A 504 -20.17 -1.38 -27.13
N ALA A 505 -21.22 -0.63 -26.81
CA ALA A 505 -21.26 0.42 -25.79
C ALA A 505 -20.75 -0.08 -24.43
N LYS A 506 -19.50 0.26 -24.11
CA LYS A 506 -18.95 0.31 -22.75
C LYS A 506 -18.34 1.70 -22.56
N TYR A 507 -18.40 2.20 -21.33
CA TYR A 507 -17.99 3.55 -20.90
C TYR A 507 -16.48 3.79 -21.13
N ASP A 508 -16.01 3.94 -22.37
CA ASP A 508 -14.68 4.52 -22.64
C ASP A 508 -14.41 4.95 -24.09
N ASP A 509 -15.38 4.87 -25.00
CA ASP A 509 -15.24 5.57 -26.27
C ASP A 509 -15.55 7.04 -26.03
N HIS A 510 -14.58 7.93 -26.23
CA HIS A 510 -14.65 9.33 -26.70
C HIS A 510 -13.58 10.19 -26.00
N CYS A 511 -12.31 10.19 -26.46
CA CYS A 511 -11.37 11.30 -26.24
C CYS A 511 -10.16 11.35 -27.22
N PHE A 512 -9.47 12.51 -27.18
CA PHE A 512 -8.63 13.27 -28.13
C PHE A 512 -7.69 12.58 -29.15
N PRO A 513 -7.72 13.01 -30.44
CA PRO A 513 -6.56 12.88 -31.31
C PRO A 513 -5.49 13.92 -30.93
N SER A 514 -4.26 13.46 -30.72
CA SER A 514 -3.07 14.31 -30.70
C SER A 514 -2.86 14.92 -32.09
N ASN A 515 -2.88 16.25 -32.19
CA ASN A 515 -2.22 16.99 -33.26
C ASN A 515 -1.00 17.70 -32.70
#